data_AF-A0A924JWA8-F1
#
_entry.id   AF-A0A924JWA8-F1
#
_cell.length_a   1.000
_cell.length_b   1.000
_cell.length_c   1.000
_cell.angle_alpha   90.00
_cell.angle_beta   90.00
_cell.angle_gamma   90.00
#
_symmetry.space_group_name_H-M   'P 1'
#
loop_
_entity.id
_entity.type
_entity.pdbx_description
1 polymer ?
#
loop_
_entity_poly.entity_id
_entity_poly.type
_entity_poly.pdbx_seq_one_letter_code
_entity_poly.pdbx_strand_id
1 'polypeptide(L)'
;MNSSRPLSLLSLVSLKSGGLRLATFGIAVIALTACAGVSPGSAAVVDGESISMKTADEASAAYCKLSLTVAAQQGVKTVSSGDSRRQAITDLIMYAVAKKVEKQRGVTVDPTTYVITDTQKSQIAQAFPRADLTQIGDAIERSQQTYSIIVAVGQASTGEVMAGDTKAAIEKAGQA
;
A
#
# COMPACT_ATOMS: atom_id res chain seq x y z
N MET A 1 -13.23 38.72 47.37
CA MET A 1 -11.77 38.51 47.21
C MET A 1 -11.45 38.69 45.75
N ASN A 2 -10.83 39.82 45.43
CA ASN A 2 -10.64 40.34 44.08
C ASN A 2 -9.15 40.28 43.72
N SER A 3 -8.87 39.91 42.46
CA SER A 3 -7.72 40.20 41.59
C SER A 3 -6.36 40.54 42.22
N SER A 4 -5.29 39.84 41.78
CA SER A 4 -4.03 40.44 41.27
C SER A 4 -2.99 39.37 40.91
N ARG A 5 -2.58 39.29 39.63
CA ARG A 5 -1.21 38.89 39.23
C ARG A 5 -0.24 39.92 39.82
N PRO A 6 1.02 39.61 40.23
CA PRO A 6 2.15 39.74 39.28
C PRO A 6 3.51 39.09 39.67
N LEU A 7 4.51 39.28 38.78
CA LEU A 7 5.94 39.61 39.06
C LEU A 7 7.04 38.54 39.19
N SER A 8 7.81 38.42 38.10
CA SER A 8 9.29 38.43 38.06
C SER A 8 9.67 38.74 36.59
N LEU A 9 9.73 39.99 36.12
CA LEU A 9 10.78 41.02 36.27
C LEU A 9 12.24 40.53 36.31
N LEU A 10 12.96 40.94 35.25
CA LEU A 10 14.37 41.36 35.18
C LEU A 10 15.42 40.27 35.44
N SER A 11 16.22 39.88 34.44
CA SER A 11 17.33 40.71 33.94
C SER A 11 17.74 40.26 32.53
N LEU A 12 17.68 41.13 31.52
CA LEU A 12 18.81 41.91 31.01
C LEU A 12 19.99 41.05 30.52
N VAL A 13 19.91 40.58 29.27
CA VAL A 13 21.11 40.45 28.45
C VAL A 13 21.14 41.65 27.50
N SER A 14 21.91 42.64 27.93
CA SER A 14 22.35 43.77 27.15
C SER A 14 23.17 43.28 25.95
N LEU A 15 22.69 43.50 24.72
CA LEU A 15 23.53 43.41 23.52
C LEU A 15 23.50 44.76 22.79
N LYS A 16 24.33 45.67 23.31
CA LYS A 16 24.82 46.84 22.59
C LYS A 16 26.09 46.46 21.84
N SER A 17 26.00 46.35 20.52
CA SER A 17 26.99 46.92 19.61
C SER A 17 26.48 46.81 18.18
N GLY A 18 26.57 47.89 17.41
CA GLY A 18 26.33 47.85 15.98
C GLY A 18 27.24 46.80 15.36
N GLY A 19 26.64 45.77 14.77
CA GLY A 19 27.35 44.60 14.29
C GLY A 19 26.39 43.44 14.09
N LEU A 20 26.09 43.16 12.83
CA LEU A 20 25.68 41.86 12.33
C LEU A 20 24.43 41.23 12.97
N ARG A 21 23.24 41.71 12.57
CA ARG A 21 22.01 40.93 12.68
C ARG A 21 21.77 40.14 11.40
N LEU A 22 22.53 39.07 11.24
CA LEU A 22 22.04 37.88 10.53
C LEU A 22 20.96 37.25 11.42
N ALA A 23 19.71 37.42 11.03
CA ALA A 23 18.63 36.51 11.37
C ALA A 23 17.51 36.77 10.37
N THR A 24 17.74 36.23 9.18
CA THR A 24 16.78 35.95 8.11
C THR A 24 15.37 35.71 8.63
N PHE A 25 14.57 36.77 8.65
CA PHE A 25 13.12 36.69 8.70
C PHE A 25 12.64 36.37 7.29
N GLY A 26 11.92 35.25 7.17
CA GLY A 26 10.89 35.08 6.16
C GLY A 26 11.36 34.51 4.83
N ILE A 27 10.66 33.45 4.44
CA ILE A 27 10.56 32.86 3.10
C ILE A 27 11.62 31.80 2.80
N ALA A 28 11.41 30.61 3.37
CA ALA A 28 11.58 29.38 2.60
C ALA A 28 10.20 28.71 2.53
N VAL A 29 9.39 29.15 1.56
CA VAL A 29 8.30 28.35 1.02
C VAL A 29 8.97 27.14 0.38
N ILE A 30 9.18 26.09 1.16
CA ILE A 30 9.53 24.79 0.58
C ILE A 30 8.31 24.41 -0.23
N ALA A 31 8.50 24.43 -1.54
CA ALA A 31 7.50 24.15 -2.52
C ALA A 31 6.75 22.85 -2.20
N LEU A 32 5.50 22.95 -1.73
CA LEU A 32 4.51 21.89 -1.80
C LEU A 32 4.06 21.66 -3.27
N THR A 33 4.94 21.88 -4.25
CA THR A 33 4.65 21.59 -5.66
C THR A 33 4.82 20.11 -6.01
N ALA A 34 5.07 19.23 -5.03
CA ALA A 34 5.03 17.78 -5.23
C ALA A 34 3.62 17.16 -5.03
N CYS A 35 2.58 17.96 -4.74
CA CYS A 35 1.19 17.49 -4.86
C CYS A 35 0.64 17.58 -6.30
N ALA A 36 1.45 17.96 -7.29
CA ALA A 36 1.02 18.16 -8.68
C ALA A 36 1.01 16.89 -9.56
N GLY A 37 1.18 15.70 -8.96
CA GLY A 37 1.17 14.44 -9.70
C GLY A 37 -0.14 13.66 -9.65
N VAL A 38 -1.08 14.03 -8.78
CA VAL A 38 -2.34 13.27 -8.61
C VAL A 38 -3.43 13.97 -9.42
N SER A 39 -3.71 13.44 -10.61
CA SER A 39 -4.82 13.93 -11.44
C SER A 39 -6.14 13.82 -10.64
N PRO A 40 -7.05 14.81 -10.71
CA PRO A 40 -8.38 14.69 -10.10
C PRO A 40 -9.03 13.36 -10.54
N GLY A 41 -9.25 12.44 -9.60
CA GLY A 41 -9.78 11.10 -9.90
C GLY A 41 -8.79 9.93 -9.74
N SER A 42 -7.53 10.20 -9.37
CA SER A 42 -6.57 9.17 -8.96
C SER A 42 -6.60 8.92 -7.45
N ALA A 43 -6.66 7.66 -7.04
CA ALA A 43 -6.55 7.22 -5.65
C ALA A 43 -5.09 7.23 -5.16
N ALA A 44 -4.15 6.88 -6.03
CA ALA A 44 -2.71 6.90 -5.77
C ALA A 44 -1.94 7.01 -7.09
N VAL A 45 -0.69 7.47 -7.03
CA VAL A 45 0.23 7.48 -8.18
C VAL A 45 1.53 6.83 -7.75
N VAL A 46 1.97 5.82 -8.50
CA VAL A 46 3.20 5.07 -8.26
C VAL A 46 4.06 5.20 -9.51
N ASP A 47 5.13 5.99 -9.42
CA ASP A 47 6.10 6.16 -10.52
C ASP A 47 5.50 6.64 -11.85
N GLY A 48 4.48 7.49 -11.80
CA GLY A 48 3.77 7.99 -12.99
C GLY A 48 2.63 7.10 -13.47
N GLU A 49 2.45 5.90 -12.89
CA GLU A 49 1.25 5.08 -13.11
C GLU A 49 0.16 5.49 -12.11
N SER A 50 -0.99 5.94 -12.62
CA SER A 50 -2.10 6.37 -11.78
C SER A 50 -3.04 5.21 -11.47
N ILE A 51 -3.28 4.96 -10.19
CA ILE A 51 -4.36 4.11 -9.71
C ILE A 51 -5.62 4.97 -9.66
N SER A 52 -6.66 4.64 -10.44
CA SER A 52 -7.91 5.40 -10.45
C SER A 52 -8.74 5.16 -9.19
N MET A 53 -9.59 6.12 -8.80
CA MET A 53 -10.56 5.94 -7.72
C MET A 53 -11.52 4.77 -8.00
N LYS A 54 -11.94 4.60 -9.25
CA LYS A 54 -12.76 3.46 -9.68
C LYS A 54 -12.08 2.13 -9.39
N THR A 55 -10.81 1.99 -9.77
CA THR A 55 -10.03 0.77 -9.52
C THR A 55 -9.86 0.50 -8.02
N ALA A 56 -9.64 1.55 -7.23
CA ALA A 56 -9.54 1.42 -5.78
C ALA A 56 -10.87 0.98 -5.14
N ASP A 57 -12.00 1.51 -5.62
CA ASP A 57 -13.33 1.17 -5.10
C ASP A 57 -13.77 -0.24 -5.53
N GLU A 58 -13.50 -0.64 -6.78
CA GLU A 58 -13.73 -2.02 -7.27
C GLU A 58 -12.90 -3.04 -6.47
N ALA A 59 -11.60 -2.76 -6.28
CA ALA A 59 -10.75 -3.59 -5.44
C ALA A 59 -11.28 -3.62 -3.99
N SER A 60 -11.63 -2.48 -3.41
CA SER A 60 -12.19 -2.41 -2.06
C SER A 60 -13.49 -3.20 -1.91
N ALA A 61 -14.34 -3.23 -2.94
CA ALA A 61 -15.57 -4.01 -2.94
C ALA A 61 -15.27 -5.51 -2.91
N ALA A 62 -14.30 -5.97 -3.70
CA ALA A 62 -13.82 -7.35 -3.67
C ALA A 62 -13.25 -7.72 -2.28
N TYR A 63 -12.37 -6.90 -1.70
CA TYR A 63 -11.83 -7.14 -0.35
C TYR A 63 -12.91 -7.15 0.73
N CYS A 64 -13.87 -6.24 0.67
CA CYS A 64 -14.99 -6.22 1.61
C CYS A 64 -15.77 -7.54 1.60
N LYS A 65 -16.05 -8.10 0.41
CA LYS A 65 -16.74 -9.39 0.27
C LYS A 65 -15.89 -10.55 0.81
N LEU A 66 -14.60 -10.58 0.46
CA LEU A 66 -13.67 -11.58 0.97
C LEU A 66 -13.60 -11.55 2.50
N SER A 67 -13.39 -10.37 3.09
CA SER A 67 -13.32 -10.19 4.54
C SER A 67 -14.63 -10.53 5.24
N LEU A 68 -15.79 -10.17 4.66
CA LEU A 68 -17.10 -10.50 5.25
C LEU A 68 -17.35 -12.01 5.29
N THR A 69 -16.92 -12.76 4.27
CA THR A 69 -17.05 -14.22 4.27
C THR A 69 -16.21 -14.86 5.39
N VAL A 70 -14.97 -14.41 5.58
CA VAL A 70 -14.10 -14.87 6.67
C VAL A 70 -14.65 -14.45 8.04
N ALA A 71 -15.08 -13.20 8.17
CA ALA A 71 -15.67 -12.66 9.38
C ALA A 71 -16.96 -13.40 9.78
N ALA A 72 -17.81 -13.75 8.81
CA ALA A 72 -19.05 -14.50 9.04
C ALA A 72 -18.78 -15.90 9.61
N GLN A 73 -17.72 -16.58 9.16
CA GLN A 73 -17.29 -17.85 9.74
C GLN A 73 -16.84 -17.72 11.21
N GLN A 74 -16.38 -16.53 11.60
CA GLN A 74 -15.97 -16.20 12.97
C GLN A 74 -17.11 -15.53 13.78
N GLY A 75 -18.34 -15.50 13.26
CA GLY A 75 -19.51 -14.90 13.92
C GLY A 75 -19.56 -13.36 13.86
N VAL A 76 -18.65 -12.71 13.14
CA VAL A 76 -18.57 -11.26 12.97
C VAL A 76 -19.44 -10.83 11.78
N LYS A 77 -20.34 -9.87 11.99
CA LYS A 77 -21.37 -9.46 11.00
C LYS A 77 -20.99 -8.25 10.14
N THR A 78 -19.94 -7.53 10.50
CA THR A 78 -19.57 -6.26 9.85
C THR A 78 -18.07 -6.16 9.72
N VAL A 79 -17.63 -5.65 8.57
CA VAL A 79 -16.22 -5.30 8.30
C VAL A 79 -16.16 -3.80 8.03
N SER A 80 -15.09 -3.16 8.50
CA SER A 80 -14.83 -1.74 8.27
C SER A 80 -14.51 -1.49 6.79
N SER A 81 -15.36 -0.72 6.10
CA SER A 81 -15.13 -0.32 4.72
C SER A 81 -13.86 0.51 4.55
N GLY A 82 -13.50 1.30 5.57
CA GLY A 82 -12.26 2.08 5.59
C GLY A 82 -11.02 1.19 5.59
N ASP A 83 -11.06 0.06 6.29
CA ASP A 83 -9.92 -0.86 6.35
C ASP A 83 -9.82 -1.71 5.07
N SER A 84 -10.96 -2.18 4.53
CA SER A 84 -10.98 -2.84 3.21
C SER A 84 -10.43 -1.93 2.11
N ARG A 85 -10.74 -0.63 2.16
CA ARG A 85 -10.26 0.34 1.16
C ARG A 85 -8.76 0.61 1.30
N ARG A 86 -8.26 0.74 2.52
CA ARG A 86 -6.81 0.88 2.78
C ARG A 86 -6.05 -0.35 2.30
N GLN A 87 -6.55 -1.55 2.60
CA GLN A 87 -5.95 -2.79 2.15
C GLN A 87 -5.92 -2.88 0.61
N ALA A 88 -7.04 -2.58 -0.04
CA ALA A 88 -7.13 -2.58 -1.49
C ALA A 88 -6.12 -1.61 -2.14
N ILE A 89 -5.98 -0.39 -1.61
CA ILE A 89 -5.01 0.59 -2.12
C ILE A 89 -3.56 0.08 -1.91
N THR A 90 -3.25 -0.47 -0.74
CA THR A 90 -1.93 -1.06 -0.47
C THR A 90 -1.60 -2.16 -1.49
N ASP A 91 -2.53 -3.07 -1.76
CA ASP A 91 -2.29 -4.18 -2.69
C ASP A 91 -2.16 -3.69 -4.14
N LEU A 92 -2.91 -2.66 -4.53
CA LEU A 92 -2.75 -2.00 -5.84
C LEU A 92 -1.37 -1.34 -5.98
N ILE A 93 -0.88 -0.69 -4.93
CA ILE A 93 0.46 -0.09 -4.91
C ILE A 93 1.53 -1.18 -5.00
N MET A 94 1.41 -2.25 -4.20
CA MET A 94 2.35 -3.36 -4.22
C MET A 94 2.41 -4.03 -5.59
N TYR A 95 1.27 -4.22 -6.24
CA TYR A 95 1.21 -4.73 -7.61
C TYR A 95 1.94 -3.81 -8.59
N ALA A 96 1.67 -2.49 -8.55
CA ALA A 96 2.32 -1.53 -9.43
C ALA A 96 3.86 -1.52 -9.24
N VAL A 97 4.32 -1.55 -7.99
CA VAL A 97 5.74 -1.66 -7.65
C VAL A 97 6.32 -2.98 -8.16
N ALA A 98 5.65 -4.11 -7.96
CA ALA A 98 6.09 -5.41 -8.45
C ALA A 98 6.23 -5.41 -9.98
N LYS A 99 5.23 -4.94 -10.72
CA LYS A 99 5.28 -4.82 -12.20
C LYS A 99 6.40 -3.93 -12.68
N LYS A 100 6.71 -2.85 -11.95
CA LYS A 100 7.88 -2.02 -12.24
C LYS A 100 9.18 -2.79 -12.05
N VAL A 101 9.35 -3.48 -10.92
CA VAL A 101 10.55 -4.28 -10.63
C VAL A 101 10.72 -5.40 -11.66
N GLU A 102 9.64 -6.08 -12.05
CA GLU A 102 9.63 -7.08 -13.12
C GLU A 102 10.25 -6.51 -14.41
N LYS A 103 9.76 -5.36 -14.88
CA LYS A 103 10.29 -4.67 -16.08
C LYS A 103 11.74 -4.25 -15.92
N GLN A 104 12.11 -3.68 -14.77
CA GLN A 104 13.47 -3.19 -14.51
C GLN A 104 14.51 -4.32 -14.45
N ARG A 105 14.11 -5.49 -13.95
CA ARG A 105 14.97 -6.66 -13.79
C ARG A 105 14.93 -7.60 -15.00
N GLY A 106 14.06 -7.33 -15.98
CA GLY A 106 13.87 -8.21 -17.13
C GLY A 106 13.36 -9.60 -16.74
N VAL A 107 12.67 -9.70 -15.60
CA VAL A 107 12.05 -10.94 -15.14
C VAL A 107 10.68 -11.05 -15.79
N THR A 108 10.21 -12.25 -16.11
CA THR A 108 8.86 -12.45 -16.65
C THR A 108 8.23 -13.63 -15.94
N VAL A 109 7.00 -13.45 -15.49
CA VAL A 109 6.23 -14.48 -14.82
C VAL A 109 5.25 -15.13 -15.80
N ASP A 110 5.23 -16.46 -15.83
CA ASP A 110 4.29 -17.23 -16.65
C ASP A 110 2.84 -17.02 -16.16
N PRO A 111 1.90 -16.61 -17.04
CA PRO A 111 0.48 -16.48 -16.72
C PRO A 111 -0.15 -17.69 -16.02
N THR A 112 0.30 -18.90 -16.33
CA THR A 112 -0.20 -20.13 -15.71
C THR A 112 0.04 -20.19 -14.19
N THR A 113 0.93 -19.36 -13.66
CA THR A 113 1.23 -19.29 -12.21
C THR A 113 0.29 -18.39 -11.42
N TYR A 114 -0.51 -17.54 -12.08
CA TYR A 114 -1.38 -16.59 -11.40
C TYR A 114 -2.81 -16.49 -11.98
N VAL A 115 -3.03 -16.91 -13.22
CA VAL A 115 -4.36 -16.94 -13.84
C VAL A 115 -5.23 -18.00 -13.17
N ILE A 116 -6.47 -17.64 -12.85
CA ILE A 116 -7.41 -18.53 -12.18
C ILE A 116 -7.93 -19.57 -13.19
N THR A 117 -7.79 -20.84 -12.83
CA THR A 117 -8.32 -21.98 -13.60
C THR A 117 -9.85 -22.04 -13.55
N ASP A 118 -10.49 -22.72 -14.50
CA ASP A 118 -11.95 -22.85 -14.51
C ASP A 118 -12.50 -23.58 -13.28
N THR A 119 -11.72 -24.53 -12.72
CA THR A 119 -12.05 -25.19 -11.45
C THR A 119 -12.07 -24.17 -10.30
N GLN A 120 -11.06 -23.31 -10.21
CA GLN A 120 -11.03 -22.26 -9.18
C GLN A 120 -12.13 -21.22 -9.39
N LYS A 121 -12.44 -20.85 -10.64
CA LYS A 121 -13.59 -19.97 -10.94
C LYS A 121 -14.91 -20.56 -10.43
N SER A 122 -15.11 -21.87 -10.62
CA SER A 122 -16.29 -22.58 -10.09
C SER A 122 -16.34 -22.55 -8.56
N GLN A 123 -15.20 -22.75 -7.88
CA GLN A 123 -15.11 -22.65 -6.41
C GLN A 123 -15.40 -21.23 -5.91
N ILE A 124 -14.88 -20.20 -6.60
CA ILE A 124 -15.18 -18.80 -6.30
C ILE A 124 -16.68 -18.53 -6.48
N ALA A 125 -17.29 -19.03 -7.56
CA ALA A 125 -18.73 -18.88 -7.79
C ALA A 125 -19.57 -19.52 -6.67
N GLN A 126 -19.16 -20.69 -6.17
CA GLN A 126 -19.83 -21.37 -5.05
C GLN A 126 -19.65 -20.62 -3.73
N ALA A 127 -18.45 -20.08 -3.45
CA ALA A 127 -18.16 -19.34 -2.24
C ALA A 127 -18.80 -17.94 -2.22
N PHE A 128 -19.01 -17.34 -3.39
CA PHE A 128 -19.52 -15.97 -3.54
C PHE A 128 -20.72 -15.88 -4.52
N PRO A 129 -21.84 -16.57 -4.24
CA PRO A 129 -22.95 -16.74 -5.20
C PRO A 129 -23.72 -15.44 -5.53
N ARG A 130 -23.44 -14.35 -4.83
CA ARG A 130 -24.08 -13.02 -4.99
C ARG A 130 -23.07 -11.91 -5.27
N ALA A 131 -21.83 -12.25 -5.60
CA ALA A 131 -20.78 -11.29 -5.85
C ALA A 131 -20.49 -11.15 -7.34
N ASP A 132 -19.81 -10.05 -7.68
CA ASP A 132 -19.19 -9.89 -8.98
C ASP A 132 -17.94 -10.77 -9.05
N LEU A 133 -18.05 -11.89 -9.76
CA LEU A 133 -16.98 -12.88 -9.87
C LEU A 133 -15.78 -12.37 -10.67
N THR A 134 -16.00 -11.41 -11.56
CA THR A 134 -14.91 -10.76 -12.32
C THR A 134 -14.08 -9.91 -11.37
N GLN A 135 -14.70 -9.07 -10.55
CA GLN A 135 -13.96 -8.23 -9.59
C GLN A 135 -13.19 -9.06 -8.55
N ILE A 136 -13.78 -10.14 -8.07
CA ILE A 136 -13.11 -11.06 -7.15
C ILE A 136 -11.96 -11.79 -7.85
N GLY A 137 -12.19 -12.26 -9.08
CA GLY A 137 -11.16 -12.92 -9.90
C GLY A 137 -9.97 -11.99 -10.15
N ASP A 138 -10.22 -10.76 -10.60
CA ASP A 138 -9.18 -9.77 -10.88
C ASP A 138 -8.37 -9.41 -9.63
N ALA A 139 -9.01 -9.35 -8.45
CA ALA A 139 -8.31 -9.11 -7.18
C ALA A 139 -7.40 -10.30 -6.82
N ILE A 140 -7.89 -11.52 -6.98
CA ILE A 140 -7.15 -12.76 -6.70
C ILE A 140 -5.97 -12.92 -7.69
N GLU A 141 -6.19 -12.76 -9.00
CA GLU A 141 -5.12 -12.85 -10.01
C GLU A 141 -4.04 -11.80 -9.79
N ARG A 142 -4.42 -10.56 -9.47
CA ARG A 142 -3.46 -9.49 -9.18
C ARG A 142 -2.61 -9.78 -7.95
N SER A 143 -3.22 -10.30 -6.89
CA SER A 143 -2.50 -10.72 -5.68
C SER A 143 -1.52 -11.85 -5.98
N GLN A 144 -1.97 -12.89 -6.68
CA GLN A 144 -1.13 -14.01 -7.10
C GLN A 144 0.03 -13.54 -8.00
N GLN A 145 -0.25 -12.69 -8.99
CA GLN A 145 0.76 -12.16 -9.90
C GLN A 145 1.81 -11.34 -9.13
N THR A 146 1.39 -10.52 -8.16
CA THR A 146 2.31 -9.77 -7.28
C THR A 146 3.27 -10.73 -6.58
N TYR A 147 2.74 -11.80 -5.98
CA TYR A 147 3.55 -12.80 -5.29
C TYR A 147 4.51 -13.52 -6.24
N SER A 148 4.03 -13.98 -7.39
CA SER A 148 4.85 -14.67 -8.39
C SER A 148 5.98 -13.78 -8.92
N ILE A 149 5.75 -12.46 -9.08
CA ILE A 149 6.82 -11.51 -9.42
C ILE A 149 7.85 -11.41 -8.31
N ILE A 150 7.42 -11.25 -7.06
CA ILE A 150 8.34 -11.15 -5.91
C ILE A 150 9.22 -12.39 -5.82
N VAL A 151 8.62 -13.59 -5.98
CA VAL A 151 9.36 -14.85 -6.00
C VAL A 151 10.36 -14.87 -7.15
N ALA A 152 9.93 -14.59 -8.39
CA ALA A 152 10.81 -14.64 -9.55
C ALA A 152 11.97 -13.63 -9.46
N VAL A 153 11.72 -12.43 -8.92
CA VAL A 153 12.76 -11.43 -8.65
C VAL A 153 13.72 -11.92 -7.56
N GLY A 154 13.20 -12.54 -6.50
CA GLY A 154 14.01 -13.15 -5.46
C GLY A 154 14.94 -14.23 -6.01
N GLN A 155 14.39 -15.18 -6.79
CA GLN A 155 15.15 -16.25 -7.43
C GLN A 155 16.22 -15.71 -8.38
N ALA A 156 15.89 -14.69 -9.18
CA ALA A 156 16.85 -14.04 -10.07
C ALA A 156 17.98 -13.33 -9.32
N SER A 157 17.73 -12.87 -8.08
CA SER A 157 18.70 -12.13 -7.27
C SER A 157 19.61 -13.06 -6.46
N THR A 158 19.14 -14.24 -6.05
CA THR A 158 19.91 -15.21 -5.26
C THR A 158 20.49 -16.35 -6.10
N GLY A 159 19.98 -16.57 -7.32
CA GLY A 159 20.29 -17.74 -8.14
C GLY A 159 19.66 -19.04 -7.64
N GLU A 160 18.87 -18.98 -6.56
CA GLU A 160 18.18 -20.13 -5.99
C GLU A 160 16.77 -20.21 -6.56
N VAL A 161 16.41 -21.33 -7.19
CA VAL A 161 15.02 -21.63 -7.52
C VAL A 161 14.34 -22.09 -6.23
N MET A 162 13.25 -21.43 -5.83
CA MET A 162 12.40 -21.92 -4.74
C MET A 162 11.74 -23.22 -5.18
N ALA A 163 12.44 -24.34 -5.00
CA ALA A 163 11.85 -25.66 -5.12
C ALA A 163 10.92 -25.87 -3.90
N GLY A 164 9.71 -26.39 -4.16
CA GLY A 164 8.63 -26.47 -3.18
C GLY A 164 9.04 -27.11 -1.84
N ASP A 165 9.13 -26.28 -0.81
CA ASP A 165 8.30 -26.29 0.41
C ASP A 165 8.70 -25.01 1.16
N THR A 166 7.91 -23.96 0.96
CA THR A 166 8.19 -22.57 1.36
C THR A 166 8.49 -22.43 2.86
N LYS A 167 8.07 -23.40 3.69
CA LYS A 167 8.29 -23.39 5.13
C LYS A 167 9.78 -23.51 5.51
N ALA A 168 10.53 -24.41 4.87
CA ALA A 168 11.93 -24.64 5.20
C ALA A 168 12.85 -23.47 4.80
N ALA A 169 12.51 -22.78 3.71
CA ALA A 169 13.24 -21.60 3.25
C ALA A 169 13.05 -20.39 4.17
N ILE A 170 11.83 -20.17 4.67
CA ILE A 170 11.52 -19.08 5.61
C ILE A 170 12.16 -19.34 6.98
N GLU A 171 12.15 -20.59 7.47
CA GLU A 171 12.80 -20.96 8.72
C GLU A 171 14.32 -20.75 8.67
N LYS A 172 14.96 -21.01 7.53
CA LYS A 172 16.40 -20.78 7.34
C LYS A 172 16.76 -19.28 7.27
N ALA A 173 15.89 -18.46 6.67
CA ALA A 173 16.10 -17.01 6.58
C ALA A 173 15.87 -16.28 7.93
N GLY A 174 15.01 -16.81 8.80
CA GLY A 174 14.73 -16.23 10.13
C GLY A 174 15.78 -16.54 11.21
N GLN A 175 16.79 -17.36 10.90
CA GLN A 175 17.88 -17.73 11.82
C GLN A 175 19.21 -17.03 11.49
N ALA A 176 19.25 -16.17 10.47
CA ALA A 176 20.42 -15.39 10.05
C ALA A 176 20.44 -13.99 10.65
#